data_AF-A0A4U8T196-F1
#
_entry.id   AF-A0A4U8T196-F1
#
_cell.length_a   1.000
_cell.length_b   1.000
_cell.length_c   1.000
_cell.angle_alpha   90.00
_cell.angle_beta   90.00
_cell.angle_gamma   90.00
#
_symmetry.space_group_name_H-M   'P 1'
#
loop_
_entity.id
_entity.type
_entity.pdbx_description
1 polymer ?
#
loop_
_entity_poly.entity_id
_entity_poly.type
_entity_poly.pdbx_seq_one_letter_code
_entity_poly.pdbx_strand_id
1 'polypeptide(L)' 'MKFYIIAISTAMLFGGCMTQNTLKKRTASVIGCQPQNITIKNSNLDFMGGQHYTALCNGQTFSCTAQEGSITQCTSAR' A
#
# COMPACT_ATOMS: atom_id res chain seq x y z
N MET A 1 36.18 21.67 24.25
CA MET A 1 35.43 20.41 24.19
C MET A 1 34.10 20.70 23.51
N LYS A 2 33.94 20.29 22.24
CA LYS A 2 32.72 20.48 21.44
C LYS A 2 31.96 19.16 21.47
N PHE A 3 30.99 19.06 22.36
CA PHE A 3 30.10 17.90 22.43
C PHE A 3 29.07 18.02 21.32
N TYR A 4 29.15 17.10 20.36
CA TYR A 4 28.30 17.01 19.19
C TYR A 4 26.84 16.73 19.60
N ILE A 5 25.99 17.75 19.54
CA ILE A 5 24.53 17.62 19.62
C ILE A 5 24.02 17.23 18.22
N ILE A 6 24.19 15.97 17.82
CA ILE A 6 23.56 15.44 16.59
C ILE A 6 23.23 13.94 16.82
N ALA A 7 22.38 13.63 17.81
CA ALA A 7 21.73 12.33 17.90
C ALA A 7 20.40 12.42 17.13
N ILE A 8 20.52 12.23 15.81
CA ILE A 8 19.46 12.36 14.81
C ILE A 8 18.39 11.29 15.04
N SER A 9 17.24 11.75 15.49
CA SER A 9 15.88 11.38 15.04
C SER A 9 15.82 10.38 13.87
N THR A 10 16.00 9.08 14.14
CA THR A 10 15.87 8.02 13.11
C THR A 10 15.02 6.83 13.60
N ALA A 11 14.03 7.09 14.46
CA ALA A 11 13.20 6.05 15.06
C ALA A 11 11.72 6.04 14.60
N MET A 12 11.39 6.52 13.39
CA MET A 12 9.97 6.65 12.95
C MET A 12 9.63 6.06 11.57
N LEU A 13 10.40 5.13 11.01
CA LEU A 13 10.12 4.59 9.64
C LEU A 13 9.62 3.14 9.56
N PHE A 14 9.40 2.43 10.67
CA PHE A 14 9.04 1.01 10.61
C PHE A 14 7.53 0.68 10.59
N GLY A 15 6.64 1.67 10.64
CA GLY A 15 5.19 1.44 10.64
C GLY A 15 4.56 1.09 9.28
N GLY A 16 5.26 1.30 8.16
CA GLY A 16 4.67 1.24 6.81
C GLY A 16 4.66 -0.14 6.13
N CYS A 17 5.39 -1.14 6.65
CA CYS A 17 5.53 -2.44 5.97
C CYS A 17 4.35 -3.39 6.21
N MET A 18 3.74 -3.38 7.40
CA MET A 18 2.65 -4.31 7.72
C MET A 18 1.37 -4.01 6.92
N THR A 19 1.00 -2.73 6.78
CA THR A 19 -0.20 -2.30 6.05
C THR A 19 -0.14 -2.65 4.57
N GLN A 20 1.04 -2.50 3.94
CA GLN A 20 1.22 -2.82 2.52
C GLN A 20 1.13 -4.32 2.23
N ASN A 21 1.63 -5.18 3.12
CA ASN A 21 1.59 -6.63 2.90
C ASN A 21 0.16 -7.17 2.92
N THR A 22 -0.68 -6.65 3.83
CA THR A 22 -2.11 -6.99 3.89
C THR A 22 -2.85 -6.51 2.64
N LEU A 23 -2.59 -5.29 2.17
CA LEU A 23 -3.18 -4.80 0.93
C LEU A 23 -2.79 -5.66 -0.27
N LYS A 24 -1.51 -6.02 -0.40
CA LYS A 24 -1.02 -6.88 -1.49
C LYS A 24 -1.73 -8.23 -1.50
N LYS A 25 -1.92 -8.86 -0.34
CA LYS A 25 -2.66 -10.14 -0.23
C LYS A 25 -4.14 -10.00 -0.62
N ARG A 26 -4.81 -8.94 -0.18
CA ARG A 26 -6.21 -8.67 -0.56
C ARG A 26 -6.33 -8.42 -2.06
N THR A 27 -5.47 -7.56 -2.60
CA THR A 27 -5.42 -7.25 -4.03
C THR A 27 -5.18 -8.51 -4.86
N ALA A 28 -4.18 -9.32 -4.48
CA ALA A 28 -3.83 -10.60 -5.10
C ALA A 28 -5.03 -11.53 -5.27
N SER A 29 -5.84 -11.65 -4.22
CA SER A 29 -7.05 -12.48 -4.25
C SER A 29 -8.10 -11.97 -5.23
N VAL A 30 -8.15 -10.66 -5.49
CA VAL A 30 -9.16 -10.03 -6.37
C VAL A 30 -8.71 -10.05 -7.83
N ILE A 31 -7.44 -9.72 -8.10
CA ILE A 31 -6.91 -9.62 -9.47
C ILE A 31 -6.30 -10.93 -9.98
N GLY A 32 -6.20 -11.96 -9.14
CA GLY A 32 -5.60 -13.25 -9.51
C GLY A 32 -4.08 -13.21 -9.67
N CYS A 33 -3.40 -12.30 -8.97
CA CYS A 33 -1.95 -12.14 -9.05
C CYS A 33 -1.26 -12.61 -7.77
N GLN A 34 0.00 -13.04 -7.84
CA GLN A 34 0.73 -13.37 -6.62
C GLN A 34 1.07 -12.09 -5.83
N PRO A 35 0.93 -12.06 -4.49
CA PRO A 35 1.19 -10.86 -3.69
C PRO A 35 2.59 -10.26 -3.89
N GLN A 36 3.59 -11.11 -4.16
CA GLN A 36 4.97 -10.70 -4.42
C GLN A 36 5.15 -9.94 -5.74
N ASN A 37 4.27 -10.18 -6.72
CA ASN A 37 4.30 -9.52 -8.02
C ASN A 37 3.45 -8.24 -8.04
N ILE A 38 2.80 -7.90 -6.92
CA ILE A 38 1.96 -6.71 -6.79
C ILE A 38 2.79 -5.54 -6.28
N THR A 39 2.79 -4.49 -7.08
CA THR A 39 3.33 -3.18 -6.69
C THR A 39 2.19 -2.22 -6.48
N ILE A 40 2.10 -1.65 -5.28
CA ILE A 40 1.09 -0.65 -4.95
C ILE A 40 1.71 0.73 -5.18
N LYS A 41 0.99 1.59 -5.91
CA LYS A 41 1.33 2.98 -6.22
C LYS A 41 0.13 3.89 -5.95
N ASN A 42 0.38 5.19 -5.80
CA ASN A 42 -0.65 6.22 -5.65
C ASN A 42 -1.71 5.85 -4.59
N SER A 43 -1.25 5.42 -3.42
CA SER A 43 -2.14 5.05 -2.31
C SER A 43 -2.58 6.30 -1.57
N ASN A 44 -3.89 6.56 -1.60
CA ASN A 44 -4.54 7.66 -0.91
C ASN A 44 -5.59 7.11 0.05
N LEU A 45 -5.69 7.74 1.22
CA LEU A 45 -6.75 7.48 2.19
C LEU A 45 -7.78 8.60 2.08
N ASP A 46 -9.04 8.22 1.93
CA ASP A 46 -10.18 9.11 1.94
C ASP A 46 -10.63 9.39 3.38
N PHE A 47 -11.33 10.51 3.55
CA PHE A 47 -11.91 10.93 4.85
C PHE A 47 -12.86 9.88 5.47
N MET A 48 -13.43 8.99 4.65
CA MET A 48 -14.32 7.90 5.08
C MET A 48 -13.56 6.60 5.43
N GLY A 49 -12.23 6.64 5.51
CA GLY A 49 -11.39 5.46 5.78
C GLY A 49 -11.26 4.49 4.61
N GLY A 50 -11.68 4.90 3.40
CA GLY A 50 -11.44 4.15 2.17
C GLY A 50 -10.02 4.40 1.67
N GLN A 51 -9.29 3.35 1.31
CA GLN A 51 -7.96 3.43 0.74
C GLN A 51 -8.04 3.16 -0.77
N HIS A 52 -7.78 4.19 -1.57
CA HIS A 52 -7.71 4.13 -3.02
C HIS A 52 -6.25 3.97 -3.44
N TYR A 53 -5.94 3.02 -4.31
CA TYR A 53 -4.57 2.76 -4.74
C TYR A 53 -4.53 2.11 -6.11
N THR A 54 -3.39 2.27 -6.78
CA THR A 54 -3.10 1.60 -8.05
C THR A 54 -2.25 0.36 -7.80
N ALA A 55 -2.73 -0.82 -8.18
CA ALA A 55 -1.96 -2.05 -8.15
C ALA A 55 -1.42 -2.37 -9.55
N LEU A 56 -0.12 -2.63 -9.65
CA LEU A 56 0.50 -3.16 -10.86
C LEU A 56 0.78 -4.64 -10.67
N CYS A 57 0.38 -5.45 -11.64
CA CYS A 57 0.71 -6.87 -11.73
C CYS A 57 1.06 -7.23 -13.18
N ASN A 58 2.26 -7.80 -13.40
CA ASN A 58 2.70 -8.28 -14.71
C ASN A 58 2.54 -7.24 -15.85
N GLY A 59 2.78 -5.95 -15.56
CA GLY A 59 2.62 -4.85 -16.51
C GLY A 59 1.18 -4.35 -16.71
N GLN A 60 0.18 -5.01 -16.12
CA GLN A 60 -1.20 -4.54 -16.08
C GLN A 60 -1.42 -3.64 -14.87
N THR A 61 -2.20 -2.57 -15.08
CA THR A 61 -2.54 -1.60 -14.05
C THR A 61 -3.98 -1.80 -13.61
N PHE A 62 -4.20 -1.84 -12.30
CA PHE A 62 -5.51 -1.99 -11.68
C PHE A 62 -5.74 -0.84 -10.71
N SER A 63 -6.90 -0.20 -10.81
CA SER A 63 -7.36 0.77 -9.81
C SER A 63 -8.15 0.01 -8.75
N CYS A 64 -7.72 0.12 -7.49
CA CYS A 64 -8.26 -0.62 -6.37
C CYS A 64 -8.75 0.31 -5.26
N THR A 65 -9.80 -0.13 -4.59
CA THR A 65 -10.36 0.51 -3.39
C THR A 65 -10.47 -0.55 -2.30
N ALA A 66 -9.82 -0.32 -1.16
CA ALA A 66 -9.95 -1.15 0.03
C ALA A 66 -10.50 -0.29 1.18
N GLN A 67 -11.60 -0.73 1.79
CA GLN A 67 -12.13 -0.09 2.98
C GLN A 67 -12.15 -1.11 4.12
N GLU A 68 -11.92 -0.66 5.35
CA GLU A 68 -11.98 -1.52 6.51
C GLU A 68 -13.42 -2.06 6.69
N GLY A 69 -13.56 -3.38 6.86
CA GLY A 69 -14.87 -4.06 6.90
C GLY A 69 -15.53 -4.35 5.54
N SER A 70 -14.97 -3.87 4.43
CA SER A 70 -15.52 -4.07 3.08
C SER A 70 -14.62 -4.93 2.20
N ILE A 71 -15.22 -5.55 1.18
CA ILE A 71 -14.49 -6.30 0.16
C ILE A 71 -13.63 -5.32 -0.66
N THR A 72 -12.37 -5.68 -0.89
CA THR A 72 -11.49 -4.91 -1.78
C THR A 72 -11.99 -5.04 -3.22
N GLN A 73 -12.19 -3.92 -3.89
CA GLN A 73 -12.62 -3.86 -5.28
C GLN A 73 -11.45 -3.41 -6.14
N CYS A 74 -11.18 -4.12 -7.24
CA CYS A 74 -10.15 -3.74 -8.19
C CYS A 74 -10.73 -3.80 -9.61
N THR A 75 -10.47 -2.77 -10.41
CA THR A 75 -10.84 -2.70 -11.82
C THR A 75 -9.59 -2.49 -12.67
N SER A 76 -9.57 -3.01 -13.90
CA SER A 76 -8.47 -2.75 -14.83
C SER A 76 -8.49 -1.28 -15.25
N ALA A 77 -7.38 -0.58 -15.06
CA ALA A 77 -7.17 0.76 -15.59
C ALA A 77 -6.67 0.58 -17.03
N ARG A 78 -7.59 0.71 -17.99
CA ARG A 78 -7.34 0.61 -19.43
C ARG A 78 -6.65 1.86 -19.98
#